data_AF-A0A2A9A4L9-F1
#
_entry.id   AF-A0A2A9A4L9-F1
#
_cell.length_a   1.000
_cell.length_b   1.000
_cell.length_c   1.000
_cell.angle_alpha   90.00
_cell.angle_beta   90.00
_cell.angle_gamma   90.00
#
_symmetry.space_group_name_H-M   'P 1'
#
loop_
_entity.id
_entity.type
_entity.pdbx_description
1 polymer ?
#
loop_
_entity_poly.entity_id
_entity_poly.type
_entity_poly.pdbx_seq_one_letter_code
_entity_poly.pdbx_strand_id
1 'polypeptide(L)'
;MIEFVNPFVICQIAGITMLLAFIALLVCVASWVYTDAKTRGISRWWSVIAIVLPFFIGVLLYMIRRSNKKIEGEHKMKDRKKQKITLVVIFASAMFVLLSGFAFVQTLDDMWRAGDIYLESEKQGERSYEAKFSSWDIAGKDIELEYAKDTEVTFFYETDAKRGNLCFSLYERQGESSKELKEICESKKGTFTVTLKANEKYIFNISGLMVKDGFVKVNWGEK
;
A
#
# COMPACT_ATOMS: atom_id res chain seq x y z
N MET A 1 25.52 -10.47 -8.97
CA MET A 1 24.96 -9.99 -7.70
C MET A 1 24.54 -8.55 -7.90
N ILE A 2 23.26 -8.32 -8.14
CA ILE A 2 22.67 -7.00 -8.00
C ILE A 2 22.22 -6.99 -6.54
N GLU A 3 22.82 -6.15 -5.70
CA GLU A 3 22.31 -5.92 -4.35
C GLU A 3 20.85 -5.49 -4.49
N PHE A 4 19.93 -6.36 -4.09
CA PHE A 4 18.53 -5.99 -3.92
C PHE A 4 18.51 -4.92 -2.82
N VAL A 5 18.54 -3.66 -3.24
CA VAL A 5 18.38 -2.51 -2.35
C VAL A 5 17.07 -2.74 -1.62
N ASN A 6 17.15 -2.84 -0.28
CA ASN A 6 16.03 -3.17 0.58
C ASN A 6 14.79 -2.36 0.16
N PRO A 7 13.67 -2.99 -0.22
CA PRO A 7 12.48 -2.29 -0.72
C PRO A 7 11.96 -1.23 0.26
N PHE A 8 12.20 -1.42 1.56
CA PHE A 8 11.92 -0.45 2.60
C PHE A 8 12.72 0.86 2.43
N VAL A 9 14.00 0.76 2.06
CA VAL A 9 14.89 1.93 1.85
C VAL A 9 14.47 2.70 0.60
N ILE A 10 14.12 2.01 -0.49
CA ILE A 10 13.59 2.64 -1.71
C ILE A 10 12.29 3.39 -1.40
N CYS A 11 11.40 2.76 -0.62
CA CYS A 11 10.13 3.36 -0.23
C CYS A 11 10.31 4.62 0.62
N GLN A 12 11.23 4.62 1.59
CA GLN A 12 11.54 5.80 2.39
C GLN A 12 12.09 6.94 1.54
N ILE A 13 13.02 6.64 0.62
CA ILE A 13 13.60 7.65 -0.27
C ILE A 13 12.53 8.26 -1.18
N ALA A 14 11.64 7.44 -1.73
CA ALA A 14 10.53 7.90 -2.56
C ALA A 14 9.57 8.83 -1.80
N GLY A 15 9.20 8.45 -0.57
CA GLY A 15 8.34 9.26 0.30
C GLY A 15 8.97 10.62 0.67
N ILE A 16 10.25 10.62 1.05
CA ILE A 16 10.99 11.86 1.37
C ILE A 16 11.08 12.76 0.13
N THR A 17 11.39 12.19 -1.03
CA THR A 17 11.51 12.94 -2.29
C THR A 17 10.19 13.60 -2.67
N MET A 18 9.07 12.89 -2.51
CA MET A 18 7.73 13.43 -2.75
C MET A 18 7.38 14.58 -1.79
N LEU A 19 7.67 14.42 -0.50
CA LEU A 19 7.44 15.46 0.50
C LEU A 19 8.23 16.74 0.16
N LEU A 20 9.49 16.60 -0.22
CA LEU A 20 10.33 17.72 -0.65
C LEU A 20 9.79 18.39 -1.92
N ALA A 21 9.34 17.61 -2.91
CA ALA A 21 8.73 18.14 -4.13
C ALA A 21 7.44 18.93 -3.82
N PHE A 22 6.62 18.44 -2.88
CA PHE A 22 5.42 19.15 -2.43
C PHE A 22 5.74 20.46 -1.72
N ILE A 23 6.73 20.46 -0.81
CA ILE A 23 7.19 21.69 -0.14
C ILE A 23 7.72 22.69 -1.15
N ALA A 24 8.55 22.24 -2.11
CA ALA A 24 9.08 23.10 -3.17
C ALA A 24 7.97 23.74 -4.02
N LEU A 25 6.92 22.96 -4.34
CA LEU A 25 5.73 23.46 -5.03
C LEU A 25 5.02 24.55 -4.23
N LEU A 26 4.80 24.35 -2.92
CA LEU A 26 4.18 25.34 -2.04
C LEU A 26 4.99 26.64 -1.99
N VAL A 27 6.32 26.55 -1.86
CA VAL A 27 7.21 27.71 -1.87
C VAL A 27 7.12 28.47 -3.20
N CYS A 28 7.12 27.76 -4.33
CA CYS A 28 6.98 28.37 -5.66
C CYS A 28 5.65 29.13 -5.80
N VAL A 29 4.55 28.51 -5.38
CA VAL A 29 3.22 29.12 -5.42
C VAL A 29 3.14 30.34 -4.51
N ALA A 30 3.59 30.23 -3.26
CA ALA A 30 3.61 31.34 -2.31
C ALA A 30 4.44 32.52 -2.84
N SER A 31 5.64 32.26 -3.35
CA SER A 31 6.54 33.28 -3.91
C SER A 31 5.92 33.99 -5.12
N TRP A 32 5.28 33.24 -6.01
CA TRP A 32 4.59 33.80 -7.16
C TRP A 32 3.41 34.70 -6.75
N VAL A 33 2.52 34.20 -5.88
CA VAL A 33 1.36 34.97 -5.38
C VAL A 33 1.82 36.22 -4.63
N TYR A 34 2.88 36.12 -3.83
CA TYR A 34 3.45 37.25 -3.11
C TYR A 34 3.94 38.35 -4.06
N THR A 35 4.71 37.96 -5.08
CA THR A 35 5.29 38.89 -6.05
C THR A 35 4.21 39.54 -6.92
N ASP A 36 3.22 38.76 -7.38
CA ASP A 36 2.09 39.29 -8.15
C ASP A 36 1.18 40.20 -7.28
N ALA A 37 0.98 39.87 -6.00
CA ALA A 37 0.21 40.72 -5.09
C ALA A 37 0.90 42.05 -4.84
N LYS A 38 2.22 42.04 -4.60
CA LYS A 38 3.03 43.25 -4.41
C LYS A 38 2.98 44.16 -5.64
N THR A 39 3.14 43.61 -6.85
CA THR A 39 3.11 44.40 -8.09
C THR A 39 1.74 45.00 -8.39
N ARG A 40 0.65 44.35 -7.95
CA ARG A 40 -0.74 44.81 -8.19
C ARG A 40 -1.32 45.65 -7.03
N GLY A 41 -0.52 45.93 -6.00
CA GLY A 41 -0.98 46.62 -4.80
C GLY A 41 -2.12 45.87 -4.09
N ILE A 42 -2.07 44.54 -4.09
CA ILE A 42 -2.98 43.65 -3.38
C ILE A 42 -2.25 43.19 -2.10
N SER A 43 -3.00 42.89 -1.03
CA SER A 43 -2.41 42.44 0.24
C SER A 43 -1.48 41.24 0.04
N ARG A 44 -0.30 41.28 0.66
CA ARG A 44 0.70 40.19 0.57
C ARG A 44 0.24 38.92 1.29
N TRP A 45 -0.71 39.03 2.23
CA TRP A 45 -1.30 37.90 2.95
C TRP A 45 -1.98 36.87 2.05
N TRP A 46 -2.31 37.24 0.81
CA TRP A 46 -2.83 36.30 -0.17
C TRP A 46 -1.86 35.16 -0.51
N SER A 47 -0.54 35.33 -0.32
CA SER A 47 0.41 34.23 -0.50
C SER A 47 0.23 33.12 0.56
N VAL A 48 -0.12 33.50 1.78
CA VAL A 48 -0.40 32.55 2.88
C VAL A 48 -1.73 31.85 2.61
N ILE A 49 -2.77 32.61 2.25
CA ILE A 49 -4.09 32.05 1.91
C ILE A 49 -3.98 31.05 0.74
N ALA A 50 -3.10 31.33 -0.23
CA ALA A 50 -2.88 30.48 -1.40
C ALA A 50 -2.35 29.08 -1.07
N ILE A 51 -1.56 28.94 -0.01
CA ILE A 51 -0.93 27.67 0.39
C ILE A 51 -1.63 26.97 1.56
N VAL A 52 -2.32 27.73 2.44
CA VAL A 52 -3.04 27.17 3.60
C VAL A 52 -4.31 26.45 3.16
N LEU A 53 -4.99 26.97 2.13
CA LEU A 53 -6.19 26.32 1.63
C LEU A 53 -5.82 25.06 0.82
N PRO A 54 -6.44 23.92 1.12
CA PRO A 54 -6.14 22.66 0.45
C PRO A 54 -6.43 22.76 -1.06
N PHE A 55 -5.79 21.89 -1.83
CA PHE A 55 -5.96 21.79 -3.29
C PHE A 55 -5.74 23.10 -4.05
N PHE A 56 -4.91 24.01 -3.51
CA PHE A 56 -4.64 25.32 -4.11
C PHE A 56 -5.91 26.17 -4.33
N ILE A 57 -6.99 25.92 -3.57
CA ILE A 57 -8.23 26.72 -3.62
C ILE A 57 -7.92 28.20 -3.34
N GLY A 58 -6.95 28.48 -2.48
CA GLY A 58 -6.52 29.85 -2.21
C GLY A 58 -5.92 30.56 -3.42
N VAL A 59 -5.28 29.83 -4.34
CA VAL A 59 -4.79 30.38 -5.62
C VAL A 59 -5.96 30.78 -6.52
N LEU A 60 -7.04 29.97 -6.56
CA LEU A 60 -8.25 30.30 -7.30
C LEU A 60 -8.93 31.56 -6.75
N LEU A 61 -9.09 31.65 -5.42
CA LEU A 61 -9.66 32.82 -4.76
C LEU A 61 -8.81 34.08 -5.01
N TYR A 62 -7.49 33.94 -4.94
CA TYR A 62 -6.57 35.02 -5.26
C TYR A 62 -6.74 35.51 -6.71
N MET A 63 -6.85 34.58 -7.66
CA MET A 63 -7.06 34.90 -9.07
C MET A 63 -8.38 35.64 -9.31
N ILE A 64 -9.47 35.24 -8.65
CA ILE A 64 -10.75 35.95 -8.70
C ILE A 64 -10.58 37.38 -8.17
N ARG A 65 -9.97 37.54 -6.98
CA ARG A 65 -9.74 38.85 -6.36
C ARG A 65 -8.89 39.77 -7.23
N ARG A 66 -7.87 39.21 -7.87
CA ARG A 66 -6.98 39.87 -8.82
C ARG A 66 -7.70 40.33 -10.08
N SER A 67 -8.59 39.49 -10.63
CA SER A 67 -9.30 39.77 -11.89
C SER A 67 -10.20 41.02 -11.83
N ASN A 68 -10.69 41.35 -10.63
CA ASN A 68 -11.51 42.53 -10.38
C ASN A 68 -10.73 43.86 -10.34
N LYS A 69 -9.38 43.84 -10.30
CA LYS A 69 -8.55 45.04 -10.44
C LYS A 69 -8.15 45.21 -11.91
N LYS A 70 -8.73 46.20 -12.61
CA LYS A 70 -8.38 46.52 -14.00
C LYS A 70 -6.94 47.05 -14.09
N ILE A 71 -6.15 46.45 -14.98
CA ILE A 71 -4.93 47.06 -15.55
C ILE A 71 -5.31 47.52 -16.96
N GLU A 72 -5.08 48.80 -17.27
CA GLU A 72 -5.29 49.40 -18.60
C GLU A 72 -4.09 49.13 -19.52
N GLY A 73 -4.34 49.00 -20.83
CA GLY A 73 -3.32 48.96 -21.89
C GLY A 73 -3.00 47.59 -22.51
N GLU A 74 -2.54 47.59 -23.77
CA GLU A 74 -2.25 46.46 -24.68
C GLU A 74 -1.38 45.32 -24.12
N HIS A 75 -0.71 45.50 -22.98
CA HIS A 75 -0.08 44.40 -22.22
C HIS A 75 -1.05 43.31 -21.75
N LYS A 76 -2.35 43.61 -21.73
CA LYS A 76 -3.42 42.73 -21.22
C LYS A 76 -3.52 41.37 -21.90
N MET A 77 -3.19 41.24 -23.20
CA MET A 77 -3.38 39.99 -23.94
C MET A 77 -2.23 39.00 -23.71
N LYS A 78 -0.98 39.51 -23.71
CA LYS A 78 0.24 38.71 -23.47
C LYS A 78 0.27 38.20 -22.02
N ASP A 79 -0.14 39.04 -21.07
CA ASP A 79 -0.27 38.67 -19.66
C ASP A 79 -1.37 37.63 -19.42
N ARG A 80 -2.52 37.73 -20.11
CA ARG A 80 -3.60 36.73 -19.97
C ARG A 80 -3.17 35.34 -20.48
N LYS A 81 -2.40 35.29 -21.58
CA LYS A 81 -1.87 34.03 -22.14
C LYS A 81 -0.83 33.41 -21.19
N LYS A 82 0.11 34.21 -20.69
CA LYS A 82 1.12 33.78 -19.70
C LYS A 82 0.46 33.27 -18.42
N GLN A 83 -0.61 33.93 -17.96
CA GLN A 83 -1.38 33.55 -16.77
C GLN A 83 -2.10 32.20 -16.94
N LYS A 84 -2.77 31.97 -18.08
CA LYS A 84 -3.42 30.68 -18.36
C LYS A 84 -2.39 29.54 -18.35
N ILE A 85 -1.21 29.76 -18.93
CA ILE A 85 -0.12 28.78 -18.93
C ILE A 85 0.36 28.52 -17.50
N THR A 86 0.63 29.56 -16.70
CA THR A 86 1.06 29.39 -15.30
C THR A 86 0.04 28.61 -14.48
N LEU A 87 -1.26 28.86 -14.68
CA LEU A 87 -2.31 28.14 -13.97
C LEU A 87 -2.37 26.67 -14.38
N VAL A 88 -2.30 26.38 -15.68
CA VAL A 88 -2.25 24.99 -16.18
C VAL A 88 -1.04 24.26 -15.61
N VAL A 89 0.13 24.92 -15.51
CA VAL A 89 1.34 24.32 -14.91
C VAL A 89 1.14 24.05 -13.42
N ILE A 90 0.58 24.99 -12.65
CA ILE A 90 0.31 24.79 -11.21
C ILE A 90 -0.67 23.62 -11.02
N PHE A 91 -1.77 23.57 -11.77
CA PHE A 91 -2.74 22.48 -11.65
C PHE A 91 -2.15 21.13 -12.09
N ALA A 92 -1.41 21.09 -13.20
CA ALA A 92 -0.77 19.86 -13.66
C ALA A 92 0.26 19.34 -12.66
N SER A 93 1.08 20.22 -12.09
CA SER A 93 2.06 19.87 -11.05
C SER A 93 1.39 19.41 -9.75
N ALA A 94 0.33 20.09 -9.31
CA ALA A 94 -0.45 19.68 -8.15
C ALA A 94 -1.10 18.31 -8.36
N MET A 95 -1.72 18.09 -9.53
CA MET A 95 -2.34 16.82 -9.88
C MET A 95 -1.31 15.69 -9.97
N PHE A 96 -0.12 15.97 -10.52
CA PHE A 96 0.98 15.01 -10.55
C PHE A 96 1.43 14.62 -9.14
N VAL A 97 1.59 15.58 -8.22
CA VAL A 97 1.94 15.29 -6.82
C VAL A 97 0.84 14.49 -6.11
N LEU A 98 -0.44 14.81 -6.35
CA LEU A 98 -1.56 14.05 -5.77
C LEU A 98 -1.66 12.63 -6.31
N LEU A 99 -1.53 12.43 -7.62
CA LEU A 99 -1.60 11.11 -8.26
C LEU A 99 -0.41 10.25 -7.86
N SER A 100 0.79 10.81 -7.83
CA SER A 100 1.97 10.10 -7.33
C SER A 100 1.82 9.76 -5.85
N GLY A 101 1.30 10.67 -5.03
CA GLY A 101 1.01 10.42 -3.61
C GLY A 101 0.01 9.29 -3.40
N PHE A 102 -1.06 9.28 -4.18
CA PHE A 102 -2.05 8.20 -4.15
C PHE A 102 -1.44 6.85 -4.55
N ALA A 103 -0.68 6.81 -5.65
CA ALA A 103 0.02 5.59 -6.09
C ALA A 103 1.03 5.11 -5.03
N PHE A 104 1.74 6.02 -4.36
CA PHE A 104 2.65 5.69 -3.27
C PHE A 104 1.94 5.10 -2.06
N VAL A 105 0.78 5.65 -1.67
CA VAL A 105 -0.05 5.10 -0.59
C VAL A 105 -0.57 3.71 -0.94
N GLN A 106 -1.02 3.50 -2.18
CA GLN A 106 -1.43 2.16 -2.64
C GLN A 106 -0.26 1.18 -2.60
N THR A 107 0.91 1.58 -3.08
CA THR A 107 2.12 0.75 -3.03
C THR A 107 2.53 0.43 -1.60
N LEU A 108 2.38 1.38 -0.68
CA LEU A 108 2.62 1.19 0.75
C LEU A 108 1.62 0.22 1.37
N ASP A 109 0.33 0.33 1.04
CA ASP A 109 -0.71 -0.59 1.52
C ASP A 109 -0.47 -2.01 0.98
N ASP A 110 -0.13 -2.15 -0.30
CA ASP A 110 0.22 -3.43 -0.91
C ASP A 110 1.48 -4.04 -0.29
N MET A 111 2.52 -3.24 -0.04
CA MET A 111 3.75 -3.70 0.62
C MET A 111 3.51 -4.06 2.09
N TRP A 112 2.63 -3.34 2.80
CA TRP A 112 2.21 -3.68 4.17
C TRP A 112 1.36 -4.96 4.19
N ARG A 113 0.48 -5.16 3.21
CA ARG A 113 -0.33 -6.37 3.07
C ARG A 113 0.48 -7.59 2.64
N ALA A 114 1.59 -7.39 1.94
CA ALA A 114 2.45 -8.45 1.45
C ALA A 114 3.54 -8.87 2.46
N GLY A 115 3.33 -8.66 3.76
CA GLY A 115 4.38 -8.68 4.78
C GLY A 115 5.31 -9.92 4.73
N ASP A 116 6.50 -9.80 5.32
CA ASP A 116 7.55 -10.79 5.07
C ASP A 116 7.46 -12.04 5.97
N ILE A 117 7.76 -13.19 5.37
CA ILE A 117 8.09 -14.42 6.09
C ILE A 117 9.61 -14.60 6.07
N TYR A 118 10.24 -14.53 7.25
CA TYR A 118 11.67 -14.79 7.43
C TYR A 118 11.89 -16.19 7.98
N LEU A 119 12.15 -17.13 7.07
CA LEU A 119 12.41 -18.53 7.39
C LEU A 119 13.89 -18.77 7.71
N GLU A 120 14.16 -19.44 8.83
CA GLU A 120 15.48 -19.97 9.18
C GLU A 120 15.72 -21.34 8.55
N SER A 121 14.64 -22.12 8.40
CA SER A 121 14.67 -23.40 7.70
C SER A 121 13.27 -23.75 7.21
N GLU A 122 13.20 -24.41 6.06
CA GLU A 122 11.96 -24.89 5.45
C GLU A 122 12.14 -26.32 4.97
N LYS A 123 11.16 -27.17 5.25
CA LYS A 123 11.06 -28.54 4.74
C LYS A 123 9.62 -28.80 4.34
N GLN A 124 9.41 -28.98 3.04
CA GLN A 124 8.12 -29.39 2.49
C GLN A 124 8.22 -30.84 2.00
N GLY A 125 7.41 -31.71 2.59
CA GLY A 125 7.17 -33.07 2.12
C GLY A 125 5.89 -33.16 1.29
N GLU A 126 5.55 -34.37 0.84
CA GLU A 126 4.33 -34.63 0.06
C GLU A 126 3.05 -34.38 0.88
N ARG A 127 3.10 -34.68 2.18
CA ARG A 127 1.98 -34.61 3.12
C ARG A 127 2.34 -33.89 4.42
N SER A 128 3.41 -33.10 4.37
CA SER A 128 3.94 -32.41 5.55
C SER A 128 4.61 -31.09 5.17
N TYR A 129 4.55 -30.15 6.10
CA TYR A 129 5.23 -28.88 6.02
C TYR A 129 5.81 -28.53 7.39
N GLU A 130 7.11 -28.27 7.44
CA GLU A 130 7.82 -27.83 8.64
C GLU A 130 8.66 -26.60 8.31
N ALA A 131 8.54 -25.57 9.14
CA ALA A 131 9.36 -24.38 9.02
C ALA A 131 9.75 -23.83 10.40
N LYS A 132 10.97 -23.32 10.49
CA LYS A 132 11.40 -22.44 11.58
C LYS A 132 11.50 -21.03 11.03
N PHE A 133 11.04 -20.06 11.79
CA PHE A 133 10.97 -18.68 11.33
C PHE A 133 11.38 -17.73 12.46
N SER A 134 12.07 -16.66 12.10
CA SER A 134 12.32 -15.52 12.98
C SER A 134 11.16 -14.53 12.93
N SER A 135 10.43 -14.47 11.82
CA SER A 135 9.27 -13.62 11.64
C SER A 135 8.28 -14.19 10.62
N TRP A 136 6.99 -14.04 10.90
CA TRP A 136 5.90 -14.37 10.00
C TRP A 136 4.87 -13.23 10.09
N ASP A 137 4.84 -12.36 9.10
CA ASP A 137 4.08 -11.11 9.17
C ASP A 137 3.18 -10.95 7.95
N ILE A 138 1.87 -11.10 8.14
CA ILE A 138 0.77 -10.90 7.19
C ILE A 138 0.77 -11.84 5.98
N ALA A 139 1.91 -12.15 5.36
CA ALA A 139 1.95 -13.13 4.29
C ALA A 139 1.56 -14.53 4.77
N GLY A 140 0.71 -15.16 3.97
CA GLY A 140 0.38 -16.57 4.13
C GLY A 140 1.32 -17.45 3.30
N LYS A 141 1.65 -18.63 3.81
CA LYS A 141 2.23 -19.71 3.01
C LYS A 141 1.10 -20.55 2.44
N ASP A 142 0.98 -20.56 1.12
CA ASP A 142 0.00 -21.36 0.42
C ASP A 142 0.56 -22.75 0.06
N ILE A 143 -0.22 -23.78 0.35
CA ILE A 143 0.03 -25.18 -0.01
C ILE A 143 -1.19 -25.64 -0.82
N GLU A 144 -0.96 -25.97 -2.09
CA GLU A 144 -2.01 -26.45 -2.97
C GLU A 144 -2.31 -27.94 -2.70
N LEU A 145 -3.60 -28.27 -2.66
CA LEU A 145 -4.11 -29.62 -2.43
C LEU A 145 -5.15 -29.96 -3.50
N GLU A 146 -5.03 -31.14 -4.10
CA GLU A 146 -5.97 -31.65 -5.10
C GLU A 146 -6.11 -33.16 -4.92
N TYR A 147 -7.34 -33.67 -4.98
CA TYR A 147 -7.65 -35.08 -4.78
C TYR A 147 -8.50 -35.61 -5.92
N ALA A 148 -8.21 -36.82 -6.40
CA ALA A 148 -8.94 -37.45 -7.52
C ALA A 148 -10.32 -37.99 -7.13
N LYS A 149 -10.59 -38.15 -5.84
CA LYS A 149 -11.84 -38.67 -5.26
C LYS A 149 -12.22 -37.86 -4.03
N ASP A 150 -13.50 -37.88 -3.67
CA ASP A 150 -13.96 -37.29 -2.42
C ASP A 150 -13.19 -37.90 -1.25
N THR A 151 -12.51 -37.06 -0.47
CA THR A 151 -11.53 -37.50 0.52
C THR A 151 -11.71 -36.74 1.82
N GLU A 152 -11.81 -37.48 2.92
CA GLU A 152 -11.77 -36.90 4.27
C GLU A 152 -10.30 -36.73 4.68
N VAL A 153 -9.86 -35.48 4.83
CA VAL A 153 -8.48 -35.13 5.16
C VAL A 153 -8.42 -34.58 6.58
N THR A 154 -7.50 -35.12 7.38
CA THR A 154 -7.21 -34.63 8.73
C THR A 154 -5.87 -33.93 8.76
N PHE A 155 -5.87 -32.69 9.25
CA PHE A 155 -4.69 -31.87 9.45
C PHE A 155 -4.29 -31.90 10.92
N PHE A 156 -3.00 -32.14 11.17
CA PHE A 156 -2.37 -32.11 12.49
C PHE A 156 -1.37 -30.96 12.49
N TYR A 157 -1.62 -29.93 13.28
CA TYR A 157 -0.72 -28.77 13.37
C TYR A 157 -0.10 -28.68 14.76
N GLU A 158 1.16 -28.26 14.78
CA GLU A 158 1.93 -27.91 15.96
C GLU A 158 2.69 -26.61 15.66
N THR A 159 2.59 -25.63 16.55
CA THR A 159 3.26 -24.34 16.39
C THR A 159 3.72 -23.86 17.75
N ASP A 160 4.92 -23.28 17.82
CA ASP A 160 5.34 -22.54 19.00
C ASP A 160 5.94 -21.24 18.52
N ALA A 161 5.39 -20.13 18.99
CA ALA A 161 5.86 -18.79 18.67
C ALA A 161 6.02 -18.02 19.96
N LYS A 162 7.13 -17.30 20.11
CA LYS A 162 7.34 -16.46 21.30
C LYS A 162 6.36 -15.30 21.36
N ARG A 163 5.88 -14.83 20.19
CA ARG A 163 4.94 -13.71 20.07
C ARG A 163 4.01 -13.92 18.89
N GLY A 164 2.73 -13.61 19.07
CA GLY A 164 1.69 -13.77 18.06
C GLY A 164 1.20 -15.22 17.94
N ASN A 165 0.18 -15.43 17.12
CA ASN A 165 -0.34 -16.76 16.79
C ASN A 165 -0.36 -16.91 15.26
N LEU A 166 -0.09 -18.12 14.79
CA LEU A 166 -0.38 -18.49 13.41
C LEU A 166 -1.85 -18.88 13.27
N CYS A 167 -2.41 -18.62 12.10
CA CYS A 167 -3.72 -19.05 11.66
C CYS A 167 -3.56 -20.04 10.51
N PHE A 168 -4.40 -21.06 10.53
CA PHE A 168 -4.45 -22.12 9.54
C PHE A 168 -5.81 -22.06 8.85
N SER A 169 -5.81 -21.72 7.57
CA SER A 169 -7.04 -21.49 6.81
C SER A 169 -7.06 -22.38 5.57
N LEU A 170 -8.22 -22.97 5.28
CA LEU A 170 -8.42 -23.81 4.11
C LEU A 170 -9.45 -23.16 3.18
N TYR A 171 -9.02 -22.90 1.95
CA TYR A 171 -9.84 -22.27 0.93
C TYR A 171 -10.12 -23.23 -0.22
N GLU A 172 -11.34 -23.18 -0.74
CA GLU A 172 -11.71 -23.77 -2.03
C GLU A 172 -11.56 -22.71 -3.12
N ARG A 173 -10.80 -23.03 -4.18
CA ARG A 173 -10.55 -22.10 -5.29
C ARG A 173 -11.63 -22.23 -6.35
N GLN A 174 -12.52 -21.25 -6.42
CA GLN A 174 -13.60 -21.17 -7.41
C GLN A 174 -13.28 -20.05 -8.43
N GLY A 175 -12.43 -20.34 -9.42
CA GLY A 175 -12.02 -19.37 -10.43
C GLY A 175 -11.23 -18.19 -9.83
N GLU A 176 -11.76 -16.97 -9.96
CA GLU A 176 -11.19 -15.75 -9.35
C GLU A 176 -11.56 -15.57 -7.87
N SER A 177 -12.46 -16.41 -7.33
CA SER A 177 -12.92 -16.33 -5.95
C SER A 177 -12.40 -17.48 -5.09
N SER A 178 -12.17 -17.23 -3.81
CA SER A 178 -11.82 -18.24 -2.82
C SER A 178 -12.89 -18.31 -1.75
N LYS A 179 -13.41 -19.50 -1.48
CA LYS A 179 -14.35 -19.73 -0.38
C LYS A 179 -13.64 -20.35 0.80
N GLU A 180 -13.68 -19.68 1.96
CA GLU A 180 -13.14 -20.24 3.19
C GLU A 180 -14.01 -21.41 3.68
N LEU A 181 -13.37 -22.56 3.90
CA LEU A 181 -14.01 -23.75 4.45
C LEU A 181 -13.81 -23.84 5.96
N LYS A 182 -12.61 -23.50 6.42
CA LYS A 182 -12.22 -23.58 7.83
C LYS A 182 -11.06 -22.62 8.09
N GLU A 183 -11.13 -21.90 9.21
CA GLU A 183 -10.03 -21.14 9.76
C GLU A 183 -9.84 -21.52 11.23
N ILE A 184 -8.58 -21.65 11.66
CA ILE A 184 -8.20 -21.96 13.03
C ILE A 184 -7.00 -21.10 13.43
N CYS A 185 -7.19 -20.23 14.42
CA CYS A 185 -6.16 -19.34 14.98
C CYS A 185 -5.82 -19.74 16.42
N GLU A 186 -5.58 -21.03 16.67
CA GLU A 186 -5.30 -21.56 18.00
C GLU A 186 -3.80 -21.72 18.26
N SER A 187 -3.43 -21.59 19.53
CA SER A 187 -2.03 -21.67 19.96
C SER A 187 -1.63 -23.11 20.30
N LYS A 188 -0.39 -23.46 19.93
CA LYS A 188 0.36 -24.67 20.32
C LYS A 188 0.14 -25.92 19.48
N LYS A 189 -1.03 -26.52 19.50
CA LYS A 189 -1.30 -27.75 18.74
C LYS A 189 -2.78 -28.02 18.60
N GLY A 190 -3.15 -28.70 17.53
CA GLY A 190 -4.51 -29.16 17.35
C GLY A 190 -4.68 -29.98 16.08
N THR A 191 -5.92 -30.35 15.83
CA THR A 191 -6.31 -31.16 14.67
C THR A 191 -7.64 -30.71 14.14
N PHE A 192 -7.80 -30.71 12.82
CA PHE A 192 -9.10 -30.49 12.21
C PHE A 192 -9.28 -31.37 10.99
N THR A 193 -10.53 -31.69 10.69
CA THR A 193 -10.91 -32.63 9.64
C THR A 193 -11.88 -31.95 8.70
N VAL A 194 -11.66 -32.12 7.40
CA VAL A 194 -12.48 -31.52 6.33
C VAL A 194 -12.71 -32.56 5.23
N THR A 195 -13.91 -32.58 4.67
CA THR A 195 -14.22 -33.38 3.49
C THR A 195 -13.98 -32.55 2.24
N LEU A 196 -13.05 -32.98 1.40
CA LEU A 196 -12.67 -32.34 0.14
C LEU A 196 -13.30 -33.10 -1.02
N LYS A 197 -13.80 -32.36 -2.02
CA LYS A 197 -14.43 -32.95 -3.20
C LYS A 197 -13.39 -33.32 -4.25
N ALA A 198 -13.72 -34.32 -5.05
CA ALA A 198 -12.90 -34.77 -6.17
C ALA A 198 -12.70 -33.66 -7.22
N ASN A 199 -11.48 -33.54 -7.75
CA ASN A 199 -11.08 -32.65 -8.84
C ASN A 199 -11.28 -31.14 -8.56
N GLU A 200 -11.42 -30.77 -7.28
CA GLU A 200 -11.43 -29.38 -6.84
C GLU A 200 -10.04 -28.99 -6.32
N LYS A 201 -9.68 -27.71 -6.49
CA LYS A 201 -8.41 -27.16 -6.02
C LYS A 201 -8.59 -26.46 -4.68
N TYR A 202 -7.84 -26.91 -3.69
CA TYR A 202 -7.84 -26.33 -2.36
C TYR A 202 -6.50 -25.67 -2.05
N ILE A 203 -6.54 -24.58 -1.28
CA ILE A 203 -5.36 -23.88 -0.80
C ILE A 203 -5.38 -23.94 0.71
N PHE A 204 -4.40 -24.63 1.29
CA PHE A 204 -4.12 -24.57 2.70
C PHE A 204 -3.12 -23.44 2.97
N ASN A 205 -3.58 -22.42 3.67
CA ASN A 205 -2.85 -21.19 3.97
C ASN A 205 -2.40 -21.19 5.43
N ILE A 206 -1.13 -20.89 5.67
CA ILE A 206 -0.58 -20.62 6.99
C ILE A 206 -0.27 -19.14 7.07
N SER A 207 -1.04 -18.37 7.80
CA SER A 207 -0.86 -16.92 7.97
C SER A 207 -0.55 -16.56 9.41
N GLY A 208 -0.09 -15.33 9.64
CA GLY A 208 0.15 -14.83 10.99
C GLY A 208 0.42 -13.34 10.96
N LEU A 209 -0.04 -12.61 11.96
CA LEU A 209 0.20 -11.17 12.08
C LEU A 209 1.28 -10.91 13.13
N MET A 210 2.40 -10.31 12.71
CA MET A 210 3.53 -9.95 13.59
C MET A 210 4.03 -11.12 14.47
N VAL A 211 4.02 -12.35 13.94
CA VAL A 211 4.47 -13.53 14.67
C VAL A 211 6.00 -13.56 14.66
N LYS A 212 6.63 -13.79 15.80
CA LYS A 212 8.10 -13.75 15.95
C LYS A 212 8.65 -15.00 16.61
N ASP A 213 9.82 -15.40 16.15
CA ASP A 213 10.68 -16.45 16.71
C ASP A 213 9.89 -17.72 17.06
N GLY A 214 9.74 -18.60 16.09
CA GLY A 214 8.92 -19.79 16.26
C GLY A 214 9.15 -20.88 15.24
N PHE A 215 8.29 -21.89 15.34
CA PHE A 215 8.20 -22.95 14.36
C PHE A 215 6.75 -23.30 14.06
N VAL A 216 6.56 -23.93 12.91
CA VAL A 216 5.30 -24.53 12.49
C VAL A 216 5.58 -25.89 11.89
N LYS A 217 4.76 -26.88 12.27
CA LYS A 217 4.71 -28.21 11.70
C LYS A 217 3.27 -28.53 11.39
N VAL A 218 3.00 -28.93 10.16
CA VAL A 218 1.69 -29.41 9.74
C VAL A 218 1.88 -30.71 9.00
N ASN A 219 1.13 -31.74 9.39
CA ASN A 219 1.02 -32.99 8.65
C ASN A 219 -0.44 -33.19 8.28
N TRP A 220 -0.72 -33.74 7.10
CA TRP A 220 -2.08 -34.07 6.70
C TRP A 220 -2.15 -35.47 6.10
N GLY A 221 -3.31 -36.10 6.26
CA GLY A 221 -3.50 -37.47 5.79
C GLY A 221 -4.96 -37.76 5.50
N GLU A 222 -5.15 -38.69 4.57
CA GLU A 222 -6.44 -39.36 4.35
C GLU A 222 -6.75 -40.22 5.56
N LYS A 223 -8.03 -40.27 5.93
CA LYS A 223 -8.53 -41.18 6.97
C LYS A 223 -8.81 -42.57 6.43
#